data_AF-A0A2D6MJK1-F1
#
_entry.id   AF-A0A2D6MJK1-F1
#
_cell.length_a   1.000
_cell.length_b   1.000
_cell.length_c   1.000
_cell.angle_alpha   90.00
_cell.angle_beta   90.00
_cell.angle_gamma   90.00
#
_symmetry.space_group_name_H-M   'P 1'
#
loop_
_entity.id
_entity.type
_entity.pdbx_description
1 polymer ?
#
loop_
_entity_poly.entity_id
_entity_poly.type
_entity_poly.pdbx_seq_one_letter_code
_entity_poly.pdbx_strand_id
1 'polypeptide(L)'
;MSKKRLRLEVLEKMAKLATAGFGLVAALAWNSAIQDLFKKANPFGKPDDITVKFIYAVVVTIIVVVVTILISRSTNKLKEDLDLTPGGAEEEKSKK
;
A
#
# COMPACT_ATOMS: atom_id res chain seq x y z
N MET A 1 30.15 12.46 -17.87
CA MET A 1 28.78 12.25 -17.37
C MET A 1 27.89 13.43 -17.73
N SER A 2 26.79 13.23 -18.45
CA SER A 2 25.89 14.34 -18.81
C SER A 2 25.24 14.92 -17.56
N LYS A 3 25.36 16.25 -17.33
CA LYS A 3 24.78 16.98 -16.18
C LYS A 3 23.30 16.65 -15.94
N LYS A 4 22.56 16.32 -17.00
CA LYS A 4 21.16 15.88 -16.94
C LYS A 4 20.98 14.52 -16.26
N ARG A 5 21.88 13.55 -16.51
CA ARG A 5 21.81 12.21 -15.88
C ARG A 5 22.04 12.29 -14.37
N LEU A 6 23.03 13.08 -13.93
CA LEU A 6 23.28 13.29 -12.49
C LEU A 6 22.10 13.95 -11.79
N ARG A 7 21.49 14.96 -12.40
CA ARG A 7 20.28 15.61 -11.84
C ARG A 7 19.10 14.65 -11.74
N LEU A 8 18.91 13.81 -12.76
CA LEU A 8 17.85 12.80 -12.77
C LEU A 8 18.06 11.80 -11.63
N GLU A 9 19.28 11.27 -11.48
CA GLU A 9 19.60 10.31 -10.43
C GLU A 9 19.40 10.91 -9.02
N VAL A 10 19.85 12.14 -8.80
CA VAL A 10 19.60 12.84 -7.53
C VAL A 10 18.10 12.99 -7.28
N LEU A 11 17.32 13.40 -8.28
CA LEU A 11 15.88 13.58 -8.14
C LEU A 11 15.16 12.25 -7.84
N GLU A 12 15.56 11.16 -8.50
CA GLU A 12 15.02 9.82 -8.23
C GLU A 12 15.33 9.36 -6.80
N LYS A 13 16.56 9.58 -6.31
CA LYS A 13 16.92 9.23 -4.93
C LYS A 13 16.14 10.08 -3.92
N MET A 14 16.01 11.38 -4.18
CA MET A 14 15.21 12.28 -3.33
C MET A 14 13.73 11.87 -3.32
N ALA A 15 13.16 11.53 -4.47
CA ALA A 15 11.78 11.06 -4.57
C ALA A 15 11.58 9.75 -3.78
N LYS A 16 12.52 8.81 -3.85
CA LYS A 16 12.50 7.56 -3.07
C LYS A 16 12.56 7.85 -1.56
N LEU A 17 13.48 8.69 -1.11
CA LEU A 17 13.61 9.07 0.30
C LEU A 17 12.36 9.80 0.81
N ALA A 18 11.83 10.75 0.03
CA ALA A 18 10.62 11.47 0.37
C ALA A 18 9.41 10.53 0.48
N THR A 19 9.22 9.65 -0.50
CA THR A 19 8.11 8.68 -0.51
C THR A 19 8.23 7.70 0.66
N ALA A 20 9.43 7.24 0.99
CA ALA A 20 9.66 6.37 2.15
C ALA A 20 9.38 7.10 3.47
N GLY A 21 9.89 8.32 3.63
CA GLY A 21 9.65 9.15 4.82
C GLY A 21 8.18 9.47 5.03
N PHE A 22 7.48 9.92 3.99
CA PHE A 22 6.04 10.17 4.05
C PHE A 22 5.22 8.88 4.22
N GLY A 23 5.65 7.77 3.64
CA GLY A 23 5.03 6.46 3.86
C GLY A 23 5.06 6.06 5.33
N LEU A 24 6.19 6.28 6.02
CA LEU A 24 6.30 6.04 7.46
C LEU A 24 5.39 6.98 8.27
N VAL A 25 5.41 8.28 7.97
CA VAL A 25 4.55 9.26 8.64
C VAL A 25 3.07 8.92 8.45
N ALA A 26 2.67 8.55 7.23
CA ALA A 26 1.31 8.16 6.91
C ALA A 26 0.89 6.90 7.69
N ALA A 27 1.76 5.87 7.75
CA ALA A 27 1.50 4.66 8.51
C ALA A 27 1.27 4.95 10.00
N LEU A 28 2.12 5.80 10.60
CA LEU A 28 1.98 6.22 11.99
C LEU A 28 0.71 7.04 12.24
N ALA A 29 0.40 7.97 11.33
CA ALA A 29 -0.79 8.81 11.43
C ALA A 29 -2.09 7.99 11.33
N TRP A 30 -2.17 7.04 10.40
CA TRP A 30 -3.33 6.16 10.26
C TRP A 30 -3.51 5.23 11.46
N ASN A 31 -2.42 4.69 12.00
CA ASN A 31 -2.48 3.91 13.24
C ASN A 31 -3.12 4.72 14.38
N SER A 32 -2.60 5.93 14.65
CA SER A 32 -3.12 6.80 15.70
C SER A 32 -4.57 7.23 15.44
N ALA A 33 -4.92 7.60 14.21
CA ALA A 33 -6.27 8.03 13.85
C ALA A 33 -7.33 6.95 14.09
N ILE A 34 -7.02 5.70 13.72
CA ILE A 34 -7.92 4.56 13.97
C ILE A 34 -8.06 4.35 15.49
N GLN A 35 -6.97 4.35 16.24
CA GLN A 35 -7.02 4.21 17.70
C GLN A 35 -7.86 5.31 18.36
N ASP A 36 -7.66 6.56 17.98
CA ASP A 36 -8.39 7.69 18.54
C ASP A 36 -9.87 7.68 18.16
N LEU A 37 -10.20 7.17 16.97
CA LEU A 37 -11.59 6.92 16.58
C LEU A 37 -12.25 5.91 17.52
N PHE A 38 -11.60 4.79 17.82
CA PHE A 38 -12.13 3.81 18.77
C PHE A 38 -12.26 4.37 20.19
N LYS A 39 -11.28 5.16 20.65
CA LYS A 39 -11.33 5.81 21.96
C LYS A 39 -12.46 6.83 22.08
N LYS A 40 -12.67 7.67 21.06
CA LYS A 40 -13.68 8.74 21.07
C LYS A 40 -15.08 8.25 20.78
N ALA A 41 -15.24 7.30 19.87
CA ALA A 41 -16.56 6.77 19.51
C ALA A 41 -17.18 5.96 20.65
N ASN A 42 -16.39 5.55 21.65
CA ASN A 42 -16.77 4.73 22.80
C ASN A 42 -17.84 3.65 22.47
N PRO A 43 -17.74 2.91 21.34
CA PRO A 43 -18.85 2.09 20.90
C PRO A 43 -19.00 0.81 21.74
N PHE A 44 -17.98 0.47 22.53
CA PHE A 44 -17.84 -0.85 23.17
C PHE A 44 -17.36 -0.81 24.63
N GLY A 45 -17.36 0.36 25.30
CA GLY A 45 -16.93 0.51 26.70
C GLY A 45 -15.62 1.29 26.87
N LYS A 46 -14.94 1.11 28.01
CA LYS A 46 -13.76 1.91 28.38
C LYS A 46 -12.62 1.73 27.36
N PRO A 47 -11.89 2.80 26.99
CA PRO A 47 -10.82 2.77 25.99
C PRO A 47 -9.71 1.73 26.22
N ASP A 48 -9.46 1.36 27.48
CA ASP A 48 -8.41 0.41 27.87
C ASP A 48 -8.88 -1.04 27.97
N ASP A 49 -10.13 -1.32 27.66
CA ASP A 49 -10.68 -2.67 27.68
C ASP A 49 -10.01 -3.56 26.62
N ILE A 50 -9.66 -4.79 26.99
CA ILE A 50 -9.07 -5.79 26.09
C ILE A 50 -9.95 -6.00 24.86
N THR A 51 -11.27 -5.89 25.03
CA THR A 51 -12.27 -6.02 23.96
C THR A 51 -12.06 -4.98 22.87
N VAL A 52 -11.76 -3.73 23.22
CA VAL A 52 -11.51 -2.64 22.25
C VAL A 52 -10.24 -2.91 21.45
N LYS A 53 -9.20 -3.46 22.08
CA LYS A 53 -7.93 -3.82 21.40
C LYS A 53 -8.13 -4.95 20.38
N PHE A 54 -8.93 -5.95 20.70
CA PHE A 54 -9.25 -7.04 19.77
C PHE A 54 -10.08 -6.54 18.58
N ILE A 55 -11.07 -5.69 18.80
CA ILE A 55 -11.85 -5.08 17.71
C ILE A 55 -10.95 -4.25 16.80
N TYR A 56 -10.08 -3.41 17.37
CA TYR A 56 -9.07 -2.66 16.62
C TYR A 56 -8.23 -3.58 15.73
N ALA A 57 -7.71 -4.69 16.26
CA ALA A 57 -6.87 -5.62 15.51
C ALA A 57 -7.62 -6.29 14.34
N VAL A 58 -8.87 -6.70 14.56
CA VAL A 58 -9.71 -7.29 13.50
C VAL A 58 -10.00 -6.27 12.41
N VAL A 59 -10.37 -5.04 12.76
CA VAL A 59 -10.68 -3.98 11.79
C VAL A 59 -9.45 -3.62 10.96
N VAL A 60 -8.29 -3.45 11.59
CA VAL A 60 -7.04 -3.20 10.87
C VAL A 60 -6.70 -4.35 9.92
N THR A 61 -6.91 -5.60 10.33
CA THR A 61 -6.67 -6.77 9.46
C THR A 61 -7.56 -6.76 8.23
N ILE A 62 -8.86 -6.46 8.40
CA ILE A 62 -9.81 -6.36 7.28
C ILE A 62 -9.36 -5.26 6.32
N ILE A 63 -9.01 -4.08 6.83
CA ILE A 63 -8.54 -2.95 6.01
C ILE A 63 -7.29 -3.36 5.21
N VAL A 64 -6.31 -3.99 5.86
CA VAL A 64 -5.08 -4.45 5.20
C VAL A 64 -5.40 -5.42 4.07
N VAL A 65 -6.22 -6.44 4.31
CA VAL A 65 -6.61 -7.42 3.29
C VAL A 65 -7.28 -6.76 2.09
N VAL A 66 -8.24 -5.85 2.34
CA VAL A 66 -8.94 -5.12 1.27
C VAL A 66 -7.96 -4.28 0.44
N VAL A 67 -7.10 -3.50 1.09
CA VAL A 67 -6.10 -2.66 0.42
C VAL A 67 -5.13 -3.53 -0.39
N THR A 68 -4.65 -4.65 0.15
CA THR A 68 -3.77 -5.59 -0.56
C THR A 68 -4.44 -6.14 -1.82
N ILE A 69 -5.71 -6.55 -1.74
CA ILE A 69 -6.46 -7.04 -2.91
C ILE A 69 -6.62 -5.94 -3.96
N LEU A 70 -6.96 -4.71 -3.56
CA LEU A 70 -7.13 -3.59 -4.48
C LEU A 70 -5.83 -3.23 -5.22
N ILE A 71 -4.71 -3.20 -4.50
CA ILE A 71 -3.37 -2.96 -5.08
C ILE A 71 -3.00 -4.10 -6.05
N SER A 72 -3.24 -5.35 -5.64
CA SER A 72 -2.94 -6.53 -6.47
C SER A 72 -3.74 -6.51 -7.78
N ARG A 73 -5.05 -6.24 -7.72
CA ARG A 73 -5.91 -6.14 -8.90
C ARG A 73 -5.48 -5.00 -9.82
N SER A 74 -5.12 -3.85 -9.27
CA SER A 74 -4.68 -2.70 -10.06
C SER A 74 -3.35 -2.96 -10.76
N THR A 75 -2.43 -3.66 -10.08
CA THR A 75 -1.13 -4.04 -10.63
C THR A 75 -1.29 -5.08 -11.75
N ASN A 76 -2.18 -6.06 -11.58
CA ASN A 76 -2.41 -7.09 -12.59
C ASN A 76 -3.03 -6.50 -13.87
N LYS A 77 -4.02 -5.60 -13.73
CA LYS A 77 -4.61 -4.89 -14.88
C LYS A 77 -3.57 -4.09 -15.66
N LEU A 78 -2.72 -3.35 -14.96
CA LEU A 78 -1.67 -2.57 -15.60
C LEU A 78 -0.64 -3.46 -16.33
N LYS A 79 -0.34 -4.65 -15.80
CA LYS A 79 0.56 -5.60 -16.46
C LYS A 79 -0.06 -6.19 -17.73
N GLU A 80 -1.35 -6.47 -17.70
CA GLU A 80 -2.12 -6.96 -18.85
C GLU A 80 -2.20 -5.88 -19.95
N ASP A 81 -2.51 -4.63 -19.60
CA ASP A 81 -2.57 -3.50 -20.55
C ASP A 81 -1.22 -3.21 -21.23
N LEU A 82 -0.12 -3.52 -20.56
CA LEU A 82 1.25 -3.33 -21.08
C LEU A 82 1.80 -4.59 -21.77
N ASP A 83 0.99 -5.65 -21.92
CA ASP A 83 1.34 -6.96 -22.48
C ASP A 83 2.60 -7.58 -21.83
N LEU A 84 2.80 -7.29 -20.54
CA LEU A 84 3.89 -7.81 -19.73
C LEU A 84 3.54 -9.19 -19.12
N THR A 85 2.42 -9.77 -19.54
CA THR A 85 2.00 -11.12 -19.18
C THR A 85 2.84 -12.14 -19.96
N PRO A 86 3.64 -12.99 -19.28
CA PRO A 86 4.46 -13.99 -19.97
C PRO A 86 3.65 -15.04 -20.77
N GLY A 87 2.32 -15.06 -20.67
CA GLY A 87 1.44 -15.96 -21.41
C GLY A 87 1.25 -15.62 -22.90
N GLY A 88 1.46 -14.36 -23.32
CA GLY A 88 1.32 -13.97 -24.74
C GLY A 88 2.40 -14.59 -25.65
N ALA A 89 3.61 -14.78 -25.11
CA ALA A 89 4.72 -15.39 -25.83
C ALA A 89 4.57 -16.92 -26.00
N GLU A 90 3.74 -17.57 -25.19
CA GLU A 90 3.48 -19.01 -25.26
C GLU A 90 2.32 -19.32 -26.23
N GLU A 91 1.27 -18.48 -26.29
CA GLU A 91 0.18 -18.64 -27.27
C GLU A 91 0.64 -18.40 -28.73
N GLU A 92 1.56 -17.46 -28.98
CA GLU A 92 2.05 -17.21 -30.35
C GLU A 92 2.95 -18.35 -30.87
N LYS A 93 3.70 -19.02 -29.97
CA LYS A 93 4.51 -20.20 -30.32
C LYS A 93 3.68 -21.47 -30.51
N SER A 94 2.49 -21.56 -29.91
CA SER A 94 1.60 -22.71 -30.11
C SER A 94 0.76 -22.59 -31.39
N LYS A 95 0.66 -21.40 -31.99
CA LYS A 95 -0.11 -21.14 -33.23
C LYS A 95 0.76 -21.10 -34.51
N LYS A 96 2.08 -21.21 -34.39
CA LYS A 96 3.03 -21.34 -35.52
C LYS A 96 3.60 -22.75 -35.56
#